data_AF-C7RTJ6-F1
#
_entry.id   AF-C7RTJ6-F1
#
_cell.length_a   1.000
_cell.length_b   1.000
_cell.length_c   1.000
_cell.angle_alpha   90.00
_cell.angle_beta   90.00
_cell.angle_gamma   90.00
#
_symmetry.space_group_name_H-M   'P 1'
#
loop_
_entity.id
_entity.type
_entity.pdbx_description
1 polymer ?
#
loop_
_entity_poly.entity_id
_entity_poly.type
_entity_poly.pdbx_seq_one_letter_code
_entity_poly.pdbx_strand_id
1 'polypeptide(L)'
;MFIRQTRTSNKATGEGYVTYRLVRTERIGGKVRQITVLNLGRHFPIKSEDWPILCSRLEQLLNPQALIMPLECSESIERAAQRYHAQLVARAPMLVSPADEAAGSAGEARPPADFQEVDVDSLQMTQPRSVGVEHAGLHAASELGLIETLNDLGVNGVMQASILGNLIGRMGQPGSELATWNWLQQHSALGELIDVDFGSMSHMSLYRASDVC
;
A
#
# COMPACT_ATOMS: atom_id res chain seq x y z
N MET A 1 -4.08 -19.76 -3.73
CA MET A 1 -3.00 -18.95 -3.12
C MET A 1 -2.63 -19.60 -1.80
N PHE A 2 -1.40 -19.42 -1.33
CA PHE A 2 -1.00 -19.89 0.00
C PHE A 2 0.10 -19.01 0.60
N ILE A 3 0.26 -19.07 1.92
CA ILE A 3 1.33 -18.36 2.65
C ILE A 3 2.51 -19.29 2.85
N ARG A 4 3.70 -18.83 2.46
CA ARG A 4 4.96 -19.54 2.67
C ARG A 4 5.79 -18.86 3.75
N GLN A 5 6.16 -19.63 4.76
CA GLN A 5 7.17 -19.23 5.73
C GLN A 5 8.57 -19.48 5.16
N THR A 6 9.43 -18.47 5.14
CA THR A 6 10.83 -18.60 4.71
C THR A 6 11.75 -18.13 5.84
N ARG A 7 12.65 -19.02 6.29
CA ARG A 7 13.74 -18.68 7.21
C ARG A 7 14.85 -17.97 6.44
N THR A 8 15.22 -16.78 6.89
CA THR A 8 16.32 -16.00 6.34
C THR A 8 17.33 -15.77 7.44
N SER A 9 18.62 -15.99 7.16
CA SER A 9 19.69 -15.63 8.10
C SER A 9 20.29 -14.29 7.70
N ASN A 10 20.50 -13.42 8.68
CA ASN A 10 21.30 -12.21 8.46
C ASN A 10 22.78 -12.59 8.54
N LYS A 11 23.52 -12.45 7.44
CA LYS A 11 24.96 -12.76 7.40
C LYS A 11 25.81 -11.82 8.28
N ALA A 12 25.30 -10.63 8.63
CA ALA A 12 26.02 -9.64 9.42
C ALA A 12 25.85 -9.83 10.94
N THR A 13 24.69 -10.33 11.41
CA THR A 13 24.40 -10.49 12.85
C THR A 13 24.26 -11.94 13.31
N GLY A 14 24.21 -12.91 12.38
CA GLY A 14 24.03 -14.33 12.70
C GLY A 14 22.60 -14.70 13.15
N GLU A 15 21.74 -13.71 13.40
CA GLU A 15 20.36 -13.96 13.81
C GLU A 15 19.49 -14.42 12.64
N GLY A 16 18.86 -15.59 12.81
CA GLY A 16 17.84 -16.09 11.90
C GLY A 16 16.50 -15.42 12.16
N TYR A 17 15.89 -14.85 11.13
CA TYR A 17 14.54 -14.32 11.20
C TYR A 17 13.61 -15.05 10.22
N VAL A 18 12.33 -15.08 10.57
CA VAL A 18 11.28 -15.66 9.76
C VAL A 18 10.61 -14.55 8.95
N THR A 19 10.34 -14.81 7.68
CA THR A 19 9.56 -13.94 6.81
C THR A 19 8.40 -14.71 6.21
N TYR A 20 7.30 -14.01 5.96
CA TYR A 20 6.10 -14.57 5.35
C TYR A 20 5.90 -13.98 3.96
N ARG A 21 5.50 -14.82 3.00
CA ARG A 21 5.24 -14.43 1.61
C ARG A 21 3.93 -15.04 1.15
N LEU A 22 3.09 -14.24 0.49
CA LEU A 22 1.92 -14.72 -0.24
C LEU A 22 2.35 -15.22 -1.61
N VAL A 23 2.00 -16.46 -1.93
CA VAL A 23 2.41 -17.16 -3.15
C VAL A 23 1.18 -17.60 -3.95
N ARG A 24 1.21 -17.39 -5.26
CA ARG A 24 0.23 -17.91 -6.22
C ARG A 24 0.89 -18.98 -7.08
N THR A 25 0.16 -20.05 -7.36
CA THR A 25 0.57 -21.08 -8.33
C THR A 25 -0.09 -20.78 -9.67
N GLU A 26 0.70 -20.71 -10.73
CA GLU A 26 0.22 -20.44 -12.08
C GLU A 26 0.83 -21.44 -13.08
N ARG A 27 0.07 -21.81 -14.11
CA ARG A 27 0.57 -22.67 -15.20
C ARG A 27 1.01 -21.79 -16.35
N ILE A 28 2.32 -21.75 -16.60
CA ILE A 28 2.92 -21.01 -17.71
C ILE A 28 3.62 -22.02 -18.63
N GLY A 29 3.17 -22.13 -19.88
CA GLY A 29 3.75 -23.04 -20.87
C GLY A 29 3.72 -24.51 -20.45
N GLY A 30 2.62 -24.97 -19.84
CA GLY A 30 2.44 -26.36 -19.40
C GLY A 30 3.20 -26.74 -18.12
N LYS A 31 3.99 -25.83 -17.52
CA LYS A 31 4.70 -26.04 -16.25
C LYS A 31 4.05 -25.23 -15.13
N VAL A 32 3.89 -25.84 -13.96
CA VAL A 32 3.41 -25.15 -12.75
C VAL A 32 4.57 -24.33 -12.17
N ARG A 33 4.38 -23.01 -12.07
CA ARG A 33 5.31 -22.09 -11.43
C ARG A 33 4.67 -21.49 -10.18
N GLN A 34 5.50 -21.24 -9.17
CA GLN A 34 5.10 -20.54 -7.94
C GLN A 34 5.65 -19.11 -8.02
N ILE A 35 4.76 -18.13 -7.92
CA ILE A 35 5.10 -16.70 -8.00
C ILE A 35 4.78 -16.06 -6.65
N THR A 36 5.76 -15.36 -6.06
CA THR A 36 5.52 -14.54 -4.87
C THR A 36 4.79 -13.27 -5.30
N VAL A 37 3.57 -13.09 -4.78
CA VAL A 37 2.71 -11.95 -5.14
C VAL A 37 2.83 -10.82 -4.12
N LEU A 38 3.06 -11.15 -2.84
CA LEU A 38 3.20 -10.16 -1.77
C LEU A 38 4.22 -10.61 -0.73
N ASN A 39 5.11 -9.71 -0.32
CA ASN A 39 5.96 -9.92 0.86
C ASN A 39 5.21 -9.41 2.10
N LEU A 40 4.83 -10.32 3.00
CA LEU A 40 4.10 -10.01 4.23
C LEU A 40 5.04 -9.58 5.38
N GLY A 41 6.35 -9.73 5.19
CA GLY A 41 7.37 -9.26 6.12
C GLY A 41 7.62 -10.20 7.31
N ARG A 42 8.34 -9.68 8.32
CA ARG A 42 8.68 -10.40 9.56
C ARG A 42 7.55 -10.39 10.58
N HIS A 43 6.76 -9.33 10.61
CA HIS A 43 5.66 -9.14 11.55
C HIS A 43 4.33 -9.48 10.87
N PHE A 44 4.01 -10.77 10.84
CA PHE A 44 2.74 -11.27 10.34
C PHE A 44 1.88 -11.74 11.52
N PRO A 45 0.80 -11.02 11.87
CA PRO A 45 0.07 -11.25 13.12
C PRO A 45 -0.91 -12.44 13.09
N ILE A 46 -1.07 -13.11 11.93
CA ILE A 46 -2.08 -14.16 11.74
C ILE A 46 -1.47 -15.54 11.97
N LYS A 47 -2.14 -16.34 12.81
CA LYS A 47 -1.73 -17.70 13.16
C LYS A 47 -1.79 -18.62 11.93
N SER A 48 -0.93 -19.64 11.90
CA SER A 48 -0.85 -20.60 10.78
C SER A 48 -2.15 -21.34 10.48
N GLU A 49 -2.99 -21.53 11.49
CA GLU A 49 -4.31 -22.16 11.40
C GLU A 49 -5.29 -21.34 10.53
N ASP A 50 -5.14 -20.01 10.55
CA ASP A 50 -6.04 -19.07 9.88
C ASP A 50 -5.57 -18.70 8.45
N TRP A 51 -4.38 -19.16 8.03
CA TRP A 51 -3.85 -18.86 6.69
C TRP A 51 -4.74 -19.32 5.55
N PRO A 52 -5.36 -20.53 5.59
CA PRO A 52 -6.29 -20.95 4.55
C PRO A 52 -7.50 -20.03 4.46
N ILE A 53 -8.06 -19.59 5.59
CA ILE A 53 -9.22 -18.68 5.65
C ILE A 53 -8.87 -17.34 5.02
N LEU A 54 -7.71 -16.77 5.38
CA LEU A 54 -7.22 -15.52 4.78
C LEU A 54 -7.01 -15.66 3.26
N CYS A 55 -6.40 -16.77 2.81
CA CYS A 55 -6.14 -16.99 1.38
C CYS A 55 -7.44 -17.15 0.59
N SER A 56 -8.41 -17.91 1.10
CA SER A 56 -9.74 -18.05 0.50
C SER A 56 -10.45 -16.70 0.42
N ARG A 57 -10.37 -15.90 1.48
CA ARG A 57 -10.98 -14.56 1.49
C ARG A 57 -10.32 -13.61 0.48
N LEU A 58 -8.99 -13.65 0.37
CA LEU A 58 -8.25 -12.89 -0.65
C LEU A 58 -8.63 -13.30 -2.07
N GLU A 59 -8.82 -14.60 -2.31
CA GLU A 59 -9.27 -15.10 -3.62
C GLU A 59 -10.68 -14.63 -3.96
N GLN A 60 -11.58 -14.55 -2.97
CA GLN A 60 -12.92 -13.96 -3.14
C GLN A 60 -12.85 -12.48 -3.50
N LEU A 61 -12.02 -11.70 -2.83
CA LEU A 61 -11.85 -10.28 -3.12
C LEU A 61 -11.27 -10.04 -4.53
N LEU A 62 -10.34 -10.88 -4.97
CA LEU A 62 -9.73 -10.79 -6.29
C LEU A 62 -10.63 -11.28 -7.43
N ASN A 63 -11.61 -12.14 -7.13
CA ASN A 63 -12.54 -12.71 -8.12
C ASN A 63 -14.00 -12.59 -7.62
N PRO A 64 -14.57 -11.37 -7.59
CA PRO A 64 -15.89 -11.13 -7.02
C PRO A 64 -17.01 -11.89 -7.76
N GLN A 65 -16.79 -12.29 -9.02
CA GLN A 65 -17.74 -13.09 -9.81
C GLN A 65 -17.80 -14.58 -9.41
N ALA A 66 -16.90 -15.07 -8.55
CA ALA A 66 -16.82 -16.49 -8.16
C ALA A 66 -17.66 -16.85 -6.92
N LEU A 67 -18.57 -15.98 -6.48
CA LEU A 67 -19.33 -16.17 -5.25
C LEU A 67 -20.51 -17.13 -5.42
N ILE A 68 -20.46 -18.27 -4.71
CA ILE A 68 -21.62 -19.13 -4.43
C ILE A 68 -21.98 -19.09 -2.93
N MET A 69 -21.04 -18.80 -2.02
CA MET A 69 -21.32 -18.63 -0.58
C MET A 69 -20.41 -17.59 0.11
N PRO A 70 -20.94 -16.81 1.08
CA PRO A 70 -20.15 -15.95 1.94
C PRO A 70 -19.24 -16.77 2.87
N LEU A 71 -17.98 -16.35 3.00
CA LEU A 71 -17.03 -16.97 3.92
C LEU A 71 -17.09 -16.22 5.26
N GLU A 72 -17.51 -16.90 6.32
CA GLU A 72 -17.42 -16.35 7.68
C GLU A 72 -15.96 -16.35 8.13
N CYS A 73 -15.44 -15.17 8.47
CA CYS A 73 -14.12 -15.02 9.06
C CYS A 73 -14.15 -13.94 10.16
N SER A 74 -13.17 -13.95 11.05
CA SER A 74 -13.06 -12.96 12.11
C SER A 74 -12.73 -11.57 11.54
N GLU A 75 -13.13 -10.52 12.25
CA GLU A 75 -12.88 -9.12 11.84
C GLU A 75 -11.39 -8.82 11.59
N SER A 76 -10.51 -9.46 12.37
CA SER A 76 -9.06 -9.31 12.19
C SER A 76 -8.56 -9.91 10.88
N ILE A 77 -9.13 -11.05 10.45
CA ILE A 77 -8.82 -11.69 9.17
C ILE A 77 -9.42 -10.88 8.02
N GLU A 78 -10.66 -10.41 8.14
CA GLU A 78 -11.28 -9.57 7.10
C GLU A 78 -10.48 -8.30 6.87
N ARG A 79 -10.11 -7.58 7.94
CA ARG A 79 -9.29 -6.38 7.85
C ARG A 79 -7.94 -6.64 7.20
N ALA A 80 -7.31 -7.78 7.52
CA ALA A 80 -6.06 -8.19 6.89
C ALA A 80 -6.23 -8.56 5.41
N ALA A 81 -7.30 -9.28 5.07
CA ALA A 81 -7.64 -9.64 3.69
C ALA A 81 -7.85 -8.38 2.84
N GLN A 82 -8.65 -7.43 3.33
CA GLN A 82 -8.89 -6.13 2.69
C GLN A 82 -7.58 -5.34 2.51
N ARG A 83 -6.72 -5.32 3.54
CA ARG A 83 -5.41 -4.65 3.46
C ARG A 83 -4.51 -5.27 2.39
N TYR A 84 -4.34 -6.59 2.41
CA TYR A 84 -3.48 -7.26 1.43
C TYR A 84 -4.08 -7.23 0.03
N HIS A 85 -5.40 -7.27 -0.11
CA HIS A 85 -6.09 -7.05 -1.37
C HIS A 85 -5.75 -5.69 -1.97
N ALA A 86 -5.87 -4.61 -1.20
CA ALA A 86 -5.51 -3.27 -1.66
C ALA A 86 -4.03 -3.17 -2.07
N GLN A 87 -3.10 -3.78 -1.32
CA GLN A 87 -1.68 -3.82 -1.71
C GLN A 87 -1.45 -4.61 -3.00
N LEU A 88 -2.21 -5.69 -3.24
CA LEU A 88 -2.14 -6.46 -4.47
C LEU A 88 -2.69 -5.67 -5.66
N VAL A 89 -3.78 -4.92 -5.48
CA VAL A 89 -4.36 -4.05 -6.51
C VAL A 89 -3.40 -2.90 -6.84
N ALA A 90 -2.85 -2.22 -5.82
CA ALA A 90 -1.88 -1.13 -6.01
C ALA A 90 -0.59 -1.58 -6.72
N ARG A 91 -0.17 -2.84 -6.51
CA ARG A 91 1.01 -3.43 -7.16
C ARG A 91 0.71 -4.17 -8.45
N ALA A 92 -0.56 -4.40 -8.79
CA ALA A 92 -0.91 -4.94 -10.08
C ALA A 92 -0.35 -3.96 -11.12
N PRO A 93 0.39 -4.42 -12.14
CA PRO A 93 0.86 -3.54 -13.18
C PRO A 93 -0.38 -2.84 -13.74
N MET A 94 -0.47 -1.52 -13.55
CA MET A 94 -1.28 -0.68 -14.41
C MET A 94 -0.79 -1.01 -15.82
N LEU A 95 -1.57 -1.78 -16.57
CA LEU A 95 -1.39 -2.00 -18.00
C LEU A 95 -1.74 -0.73 -18.77
N VAL A 96 -1.30 0.42 -18.26
CA VAL A 96 -1.25 1.68 -18.97
C VAL A 96 0.19 1.83 -19.37
N SER A 97 0.48 1.47 -20.62
CA SER A 97 1.78 1.68 -21.24
C SER A 97 2.25 3.12 -20.97
N PRO A 98 3.40 3.35 -20.30
CA PRO A 98 3.92 4.70 -20.06
C PRO A 98 4.56 5.32 -21.31
N ALA A 99 4.04 4.98 -22.50
CA ALA A 99 4.50 5.53 -23.77
C ALA A 99 3.77 6.83 -24.17
N ASP A 100 2.66 7.19 -23.52
CA ASP A 100 1.80 8.28 -23.99
C ASP A 100 1.84 9.58 -23.16
N GLU A 101 2.63 9.67 -22.08
CA GLU A 101 2.66 10.89 -21.25
C GLU A 101 3.94 11.74 -21.36
N ALA A 102 4.92 11.35 -22.19
CA ALA A 102 6.20 12.05 -22.28
C ALA A 102 6.43 12.83 -23.59
N ALA A 103 5.42 13.05 -24.43
CA ALA A 103 5.55 13.88 -25.63
C ALA A 103 4.37 14.84 -25.79
N GLY A 104 4.46 15.97 -25.10
CA GLY A 104 3.72 17.18 -25.45
C GLY A 104 4.17 17.69 -26.83
N SER A 105 3.66 17.08 -27.89
CA SER A 105 3.64 17.64 -29.23
C SER A 105 2.20 18.02 -29.54
N ALA A 106 1.93 19.32 -29.60
CA ALA A 106 0.67 19.86 -30.07
C ALA A 106 0.45 19.41 -31.53
N GLY A 107 -0.35 18.36 -31.74
CA GLY A 107 -0.75 17.98 -33.11
C GLY A 107 -1.27 16.57 -33.34
N GLU A 108 -1.10 15.60 -32.44
CA GLU A 108 -1.63 14.26 -32.68
C GLU A 108 -3.05 14.11 -32.15
N ALA A 109 -3.97 13.76 -33.04
CA ALA A 109 -5.36 13.46 -32.73
C ALA A 109 -5.39 12.26 -31.77
N ARG A 110 -5.64 12.55 -30.49
CA ARG A 110 -5.89 11.54 -29.46
C ARG A 110 -6.91 10.54 -30.02
N PRO A 111 -6.66 9.22 -29.90
CA PRO A 111 -7.66 8.23 -30.30
C PRO A 111 -8.98 8.57 -29.60
N PRO A 112 -10.14 8.32 -30.27
CA PRO A 112 -11.43 8.64 -29.68
C PRO A 112 -11.52 7.94 -28.32
N ALA A 113 -11.80 8.72 -27.28
CA ALA A 113 -11.94 8.19 -25.93
C ALA A 113 -13.08 7.16 -25.90
N ASP A 114 -12.78 5.95 -25.44
CA ASP A 114 -13.76 4.89 -25.21
C ASP A 114 -14.48 5.17 -23.88
N PHE A 115 -15.65 5.80 -23.97
CA PHE A 115 -16.50 6.05 -22.82
C PHE A 115 -17.50 4.91 -22.66
N GLN A 116 -17.55 4.34 -21.45
CA GLN A 116 -18.53 3.32 -21.09
C GLN A 116 -19.41 3.84 -19.96
N GLU A 117 -20.72 3.61 -20.07
CA GLU A 117 -21.65 3.92 -19.00
C GLU A 117 -21.51 2.87 -17.90
N VAL A 118 -21.21 3.34 -16.69
CA VAL A 118 -21.15 2.51 -15.48
C VAL A 118 -22.20 3.02 -14.50
N ASP A 119 -22.89 2.09 -13.85
CA ASP A 119 -23.76 2.41 -12.73
C ASP A 119 -22.89 2.79 -11.53
N VAL A 120 -22.88 4.08 -11.18
CA VAL A 120 -22.07 4.62 -10.08
C VAL A 120 -22.48 4.03 -8.73
N ASP A 121 -23.77 3.70 -8.55
CA ASP A 121 -24.29 3.11 -7.32
C ASP A 121 -23.86 1.64 -7.16
N SER A 122 -23.42 1.01 -8.25
CA SER A 122 -22.88 -0.36 -8.23
C SER A 122 -21.39 -0.43 -7.82
N LEU A 123 -20.69 0.71 -7.75
CA LEU A 123 -19.26 0.74 -7.50
C LEU A 123 -18.94 0.41 -6.03
N GLN A 124 -18.04 -0.55 -5.83
CA GLN A 124 -17.48 -0.87 -4.52
C GLN A 124 -16.10 -0.23 -4.36
N MET A 125 -16.00 0.75 -3.45
CA MET A 125 -14.74 1.44 -3.16
C MET A 125 -13.91 0.64 -2.16
N THR A 126 -12.71 0.22 -2.57
CA THR A 126 -11.75 -0.43 -1.68
C THR A 126 -10.74 0.59 -1.19
N GLN A 127 -10.73 0.88 0.12
CA GLN A 127 -9.86 1.90 0.75
C GLN A 127 -9.95 3.29 0.10
N PRO A 128 -11.13 3.96 0.14
CA PRO A 128 -11.23 5.33 -0.35
C PRO A 128 -10.34 6.26 0.49
N ARG A 129 -9.52 7.08 -0.17
CA ARG A 129 -8.59 8.02 0.46
C ARG A 129 -8.68 9.39 -0.19
N SER A 130 -8.46 10.45 0.59
CA SER A 130 -8.43 11.83 0.13
C SER A 130 -7.08 12.18 -0.51
N VAL A 131 -7.15 12.89 -1.63
CA VAL A 131 -6.03 13.62 -2.23
C VAL A 131 -6.45 15.08 -2.30
N GLY A 132 -6.05 15.88 -1.32
CA GLY A 132 -6.34 17.31 -1.30
C GLY A 132 -5.25 18.05 -0.55
N VAL A 133 -5.42 18.13 0.77
CA VAL A 133 -4.40 18.75 1.66
C VAL A 133 -3.07 18.01 1.59
N GLU A 134 -3.09 16.71 1.31
CA GLU A 134 -1.91 15.89 1.06
C GLU A 134 -1.09 16.40 -0.11
N HIS A 135 -1.76 16.60 -1.25
CA HIS A 135 -1.10 17.06 -2.45
C HIS A 135 -0.64 18.51 -2.30
N ALA A 136 -1.49 19.38 -1.74
CA ALA A 136 -1.14 20.78 -1.48
C ALA A 136 0.05 20.92 -0.52
N GLY A 137 0.06 20.15 0.57
CA GLY A 137 1.15 20.14 1.55
C GLY A 137 2.44 19.56 0.99
N LEU A 138 2.35 18.49 0.19
CA LEU A 138 3.52 17.90 -0.45
C LEU A 138 4.11 18.84 -1.51
N HIS A 139 3.26 19.49 -2.31
CA HIS A 139 3.70 20.49 -3.28
C HIS A 139 4.39 21.68 -2.58
N ALA A 140 3.81 22.21 -1.51
CA ALA A 140 4.44 23.27 -0.72
C ALA A 140 5.78 22.83 -0.10
N ALA A 141 5.86 21.60 0.43
CA ALA A 141 7.11 21.06 0.95
C ALA A 141 8.20 20.91 -0.14
N SER A 142 7.80 20.58 -1.37
CA SER A 142 8.69 20.52 -2.53
C SER A 142 9.16 21.91 -2.95
N GLU A 143 8.27 22.88 -3.07
CA GLU A 143 8.60 24.28 -3.43
C GLU A 143 9.54 24.94 -2.41
N LEU A 144 9.42 24.55 -1.13
CA LEU A 144 10.31 25.02 -0.06
C LEU A 144 11.63 24.26 0.00
N GLY A 145 11.86 23.26 -0.86
CA GLY A 145 13.07 22.42 -0.83
C GLY A 145 13.21 21.60 0.46
N LEU A 146 12.11 21.36 1.20
CA LEU A 146 12.15 20.67 2.49
C LEU A 146 12.64 19.23 2.34
N ILE A 147 12.15 18.54 1.31
CA ILE A 147 12.50 17.14 1.03
C ILE A 147 14.00 17.01 0.76
N GLU A 148 14.55 17.91 -0.04
CA GLU A 148 15.98 17.99 -0.38
C GLU A 148 16.82 18.32 0.86
N THR A 149 16.40 19.31 1.64
CA THR A 149 17.07 19.70 2.90
C THR A 149 17.14 18.53 3.88
N LEU A 150 16.06 17.76 4.04
CA LEU A 150 16.04 16.58 4.89
C LEU A 150 16.99 15.48 4.38
N ASN A 151 17.06 15.30 3.07
CA ASN A 151 18.00 14.35 2.45
C ASN A 151 19.46 14.78 2.69
N ASP A 152 19.78 16.06 2.53
CA ASP A 152 21.12 16.63 2.73
C ASP A 152 21.57 16.52 4.20
N LEU A 153 20.63 16.61 5.14
CA LEU A 153 20.87 16.35 6.56
C LEU A 153 21.03 14.86 6.90
N GLY A 154 20.91 13.96 5.92
CA GLY A 154 21.07 12.52 6.11
C GLY A 154 19.87 11.85 6.78
N VAL A 155 18.68 12.48 6.75
CA VAL A 155 17.46 11.90 7.30
C VAL A 155 17.02 10.71 6.44
N ASN A 156 16.82 9.55 7.06
CA ASN A 156 16.39 8.36 6.33
C ASN A 156 14.93 8.47 5.85
N GLY A 157 14.55 7.71 4.82
CA GLY A 157 13.21 7.79 4.22
C GLY A 157 12.05 7.51 5.17
N VAL A 158 12.23 6.62 6.17
CA VAL A 158 11.18 6.33 7.17
C VAL A 158 10.94 7.55 8.08
N MET A 159 12.01 8.21 8.50
CA MET A 159 11.94 9.42 9.31
C MET A 159 11.40 10.59 8.48
N GLN A 160 11.86 10.75 7.24
CA GLN A 160 11.35 11.76 6.31
C GLN A 160 9.84 11.61 6.07
N ALA A 161 9.37 10.39 5.81
CA ALA A 161 7.95 10.11 5.67
C ALA A 161 7.16 10.41 6.97
N SER A 162 7.75 10.16 8.13
CA SER A 162 7.14 10.48 9.43
C SER A 162 7.05 12.00 9.66
N ILE A 163 8.09 12.75 9.29
CA ILE A 163 8.12 14.22 9.35
C ILE A 163 7.05 14.81 8.42
N LEU A 164 7.01 14.38 7.16
CA LEU A 164 6.00 14.80 6.19
C LEU A 164 4.59 14.42 6.65
N GLY A 165 4.42 13.21 7.19
CA GLY A 165 3.16 12.75 7.76
C GLY A 165 2.66 13.63 8.91
N ASN A 166 3.55 14.03 9.83
CA ASN A 166 3.20 14.96 10.91
C ASN A 166 2.88 16.36 10.40
N LEU A 167 3.70 16.90 9.49
CA LEU A 167 3.54 18.24 8.93
C LEU A 167 2.19 18.36 8.21
N ILE A 168 1.93 17.47 7.26
CA ILE A 168 0.72 17.46 6.44
C ILE A 168 -0.50 17.03 7.28
N GLY A 169 -0.31 16.11 8.23
CA GLY A 169 -1.35 15.75 9.20
C GLY A 169 -1.84 16.96 10.00
N ARG A 170 -0.92 17.81 10.46
CA ARG A 170 -1.28 19.07 11.16
C ARG A 170 -1.98 20.08 10.25
N MET A 171 -1.73 20.05 8.94
CA MET A 171 -2.44 20.90 7.96
C MET A 171 -3.87 20.41 7.70
N GLY A 172 -4.06 19.10 7.57
CA GLY A 172 -5.33 18.49 7.16
C GLY A 172 -6.28 18.11 8.29
N GLN A 173 -5.74 17.46 9.32
CA GLN A 173 -6.49 16.94 10.45
C GLN A 173 -5.67 17.08 11.74
N PRO A 174 -5.57 18.30 12.31
CA PRO A 174 -4.75 18.55 13.48
C PRO A 174 -5.20 17.69 14.67
N GLY A 175 -4.23 17.05 15.31
CA GLY A 175 -4.44 16.13 16.42
C GLY A 175 -3.12 15.61 16.98
N SER A 176 -3.19 14.59 17.84
CA SER A 176 -1.98 13.92 18.34
C SER A 176 -1.29 13.12 17.23
N GLU A 177 -0.04 12.71 17.47
CA GLU A 177 0.72 11.82 16.57
C GLU A 177 -0.01 10.49 16.37
N LEU A 178 -0.67 9.97 17.41
CA LEU A 178 -1.51 8.78 17.28
C LEU A 178 -2.73 9.03 16.39
N ALA A 179 -3.39 10.18 16.52
CA ALA A 179 -4.51 10.55 15.65
C ALA A 179 -4.06 10.73 14.20
N THR A 180 -2.90 11.36 14.00
CA THR A 180 -2.26 11.53 12.70
C THR A 180 -1.90 10.18 12.08
N TRP A 181 -1.32 9.26 12.85
CA TRP A 181 -1.01 7.91 12.38
C TRP A 181 -2.26 7.16 11.93
N ASN A 182 -3.38 7.29 12.64
CA ASN A 182 -4.66 6.69 12.23
C ASN A 182 -5.21 7.35 10.95
N TRP A 183 -5.13 8.67 10.84
CA TRP A 183 -5.55 9.41 9.65
C TRP A 183 -4.77 9.00 8.41
N LEU A 184 -3.44 8.91 8.51
CA LEU A 184 -2.53 8.50 7.43
C LEU A 184 -2.82 7.09 6.88
N GLN A 185 -3.40 6.20 7.70
CA GLN A 185 -3.73 4.84 7.30
C GLN A 185 -5.11 4.69 6.68
N GLN A 186 -6.07 5.51 7.12
CA GLN A 186 -7.50 5.26 6.87
C GLN A 186 -8.14 6.27 5.93
N HIS A 187 -7.63 7.50 5.90
CA HIS A 187 -8.28 8.61 5.20
C HIS A 187 -7.34 9.27 4.22
N SER A 188 -6.06 9.40 4.56
CA SER A 188 -5.10 10.13 3.74
C SER A 188 -4.49 9.26 2.63
N ALA A 189 -4.38 9.83 1.42
CA ALA A 189 -3.60 9.24 0.32
C ALA A 189 -2.12 9.65 0.33
N LEU A 190 -1.61 10.27 1.41
CA LEU A 190 -0.24 10.75 1.45
C LEU A 190 0.77 9.61 1.24
N GLY A 191 0.48 8.42 1.79
CA GLY A 191 1.34 7.25 1.61
C GLY A 191 1.51 6.86 0.14
N GLU A 192 0.43 6.92 -0.64
CA GLU A 192 0.44 6.67 -2.07
C GLU A 192 1.24 7.72 -2.84
N LEU A 193 1.12 9.00 -2.46
CA LEU A 193 1.85 10.10 -3.12
C LEU A 193 3.37 10.02 -2.94
N ILE A 194 3.84 9.47 -1.82
CA ILE A 194 5.27 9.37 -1.49
C ILE A 194 5.82 7.93 -1.52
N ASP A 195 5.02 6.98 -2.01
CA ASP A 195 5.32 5.53 -2.05
C ASP A 195 5.74 4.92 -0.71
N VAL A 196 4.96 5.20 0.36
CA VAL A 196 5.18 4.71 1.73
C VAL A 196 3.91 4.06 2.32
N ASP A 197 4.02 2.83 2.81
CA ASP A 197 2.98 2.17 3.60
C ASP A 197 3.06 2.58 5.07
N PHE A 198 2.34 3.64 5.47
CA PHE A 198 2.22 4.08 6.86
C PHE A 198 1.64 3.00 7.79
N GLY A 199 0.84 2.06 7.28
CA GLY A 199 0.30 0.95 8.05
C GLY A 199 1.33 -0.13 8.37
N SER A 200 2.50 -0.09 7.73
CA SER A 200 3.65 -0.94 8.07
C SER A 200 4.58 -0.28 9.10
N MET A 201 4.43 1.03 9.30
CA MET A 201 5.24 1.81 10.23
C MET A 201 4.68 1.77 11.64
N SER A 202 5.56 1.80 12.64
CA SER A 202 5.15 1.99 14.03
C SER A 202 4.67 3.42 14.26
N HIS A 203 3.59 3.60 15.01
CA HIS A 203 3.14 4.94 15.44
C HIS A 203 4.24 5.72 16.18
N MET A 204 5.17 5.02 16.84
CA MET A 204 6.33 5.62 17.51
C MET A 204 7.26 6.38 16.55
N SER A 205 7.23 6.08 15.25
CA SER A 205 7.99 6.85 14.26
C SER A 205 7.50 8.30 14.16
N LEU A 206 6.20 8.55 14.29
CA LEU A 206 5.64 9.91 14.29
C LEU A 206 6.03 10.67 15.57
N TYR A 207 6.04 10.01 16.73
CA TYR A 207 6.51 10.63 17.97
C TYR A 207 7.99 11.03 17.88
N ARG A 208 8.84 10.13 17.38
CA ARG A 208 10.26 10.42 17.18
C ARG A 208 10.49 11.54 16.17
N ALA A 209 9.66 11.62 15.13
CA ALA A 209 9.74 12.73 14.16
C ALA A 209 9.39 14.07 14.81
N SER A 210 8.43 14.11 15.73
CA SER A 210 8.11 15.32 16.50
C SER A 210 9.23 15.76 17.44
N ASP A 211 10.08 14.84 17.94
CA ASP A 211 11.23 15.22 18.79
C ASP A 211 12.40 15.83 17.99
N VAL A 212 12.45 15.59 16.68
CA VAL A 212 13.52 16.04 15.78
C VAL A 212 13.18 17.40 15.13
N CYS A 213 11.90 17.79 15.12
CA CYS A 213 11.39 19.04 14.56
C CYS A 213 11.02 20.05 15.64
#